data_AF-A0AAE3GXE7-F1
#
_entry.id   AF-A0AAE3GXE7-F1
#
_cell.length_a   1.000
_cell.length_b   1.000
_cell.length_c   1.000
_cell.angle_alpha   90.00
_cell.angle_beta   90.00
_cell.angle_gamma   90.00
#
_symmetry.space_group_name_H-M   'P 1'
#
loop_
_entity.id
_entity.type
_entity.pdbx_description
1 polymer ?
#
loop_
_entity_poly.entity_id
_entity_poly.type
_entity_poly.pdbx_seq_one_letter_code
_entity_poly.pdbx_strand_id
1 'polypeptide(L)'
;MSRNISSVKAFNELVECGIIPQSEVTAFYQPHQNLQDDDEIVIAIETWLKHPSRSKFLASYQEKLERLRKGSSVPTRETIPGNVKSTTKPNQPSATVSQLFHNAMIKVTQSNNSGNSQSSPPKP
;
A
#
# COMPACT_ATOMS: atom_id res chain seq x y z
N MET A 1 -2.33 -7.85 12.35
CA MET A 1 -2.45 -7.39 10.94
C MET A 1 -2.37 -8.62 10.05
N SER A 2 -3.29 -8.79 9.08
CA SER A 2 -3.24 -9.94 8.15
C SER A 2 -2.02 -9.84 7.24
N ARG A 3 -1.40 -10.99 6.92
CA ARG A 3 -0.20 -11.08 6.07
C ARG A 3 -0.36 -10.31 4.75
N ASN A 4 -1.56 -10.39 4.16
CA ASN A 4 -1.90 -9.78 2.88
C ASN A 4 -1.96 -8.24 2.96
N ILE A 5 -2.48 -7.69 4.07
CA ILE A 5 -2.48 -6.24 4.33
C ILE A 5 -1.06 -5.70 4.47
N SER A 6 -0.19 -6.41 5.22
CA SER A 6 1.20 -5.99 5.39
C SER A 6 1.98 -6.03 4.08
N SER A 7 1.71 -7.02 3.22
CA SER A 7 2.28 -7.14 1.87
C SER A 7 1.92 -5.92 1.01
N VAL A 8 0.64 -5.63 0.84
CA VAL A 8 0.21 -4.49 0.01
C VAL A 8 0.69 -3.16 0.59
N LYS A 9 0.69 -3.00 1.92
CA LYS A 9 1.26 -1.80 2.55
C LYS A 9 2.75 -1.63 2.28
N ALA A 10 3.54 -2.71 2.41
CA ALA A 10 4.97 -2.65 2.12
C ALA A 10 5.22 -2.23 0.66
N PHE A 11 4.42 -2.78 -0.27
CA PHE A 11 4.49 -2.40 -1.68
C PHE A 11 4.11 -0.94 -1.91
N ASN A 12 2.98 -0.49 -1.36
CA ASN A 12 2.52 0.89 -1.49
C ASN A 12 3.54 1.88 -0.97
N GLU A 13 4.17 1.60 0.18
CA GLU A 13 5.24 2.45 0.71
C GLU A 13 6.44 2.54 -0.23
N LEU A 14 6.82 1.47 -0.94
CA LEU A 14 7.91 1.54 -1.93
C LEU A 14 7.56 2.45 -3.10
N VAL A 15 6.30 2.38 -3.53
CA VAL A 15 5.79 3.22 -4.58
C VAL A 15 5.74 4.68 -4.13
N GLU A 16 5.21 4.96 -2.93
CA GLU A 16 5.14 6.32 -2.37
C GLU A 16 6.52 6.92 -2.08
N CYS A 17 7.50 6.10 -1.66
CA CYS A 17 8.89 6.54 -1.50
C CYS A 17 9.61 6.75 -2.85
N GLY A 18 8.97 6.48 -3.99
CA GLY A 18 9.59 6.60 -5.31
C GLY A 18 10.70 5.57 -5.58
N ILE A 19 10.78 4.50 -4.78
CA ILE A 19 11.75 3.41 -5.02
C ILE A 19 11.38 2.67 -6.30
N ILE A 20 10.08 2.39 -6.46
CA ILE A 20 9.56 1.83 -7.70
C ILE A 20 9.14 3.00 -8.60
N PRO A 21 9.73 3.13 -9.80
CA PRO A 21 9.35 4.20 -10.71
C PRO A 21 7.90 4.02 -11.16
N GLN A 22 7.19 5.13 -11.29
CA GLN A 22 5.77 5.12 -11.66
C GLN A 22 5.47 4.36 -12.97
N SER A 23 6.38 4.37 -13.94
CA SER A 23 6.24 3.61 -15.19
C SER A 23 6.13 2.11 -14.93
N GLU A 24 6.96 1.58 -14.03
CA GLU A 24 6.93 0.16 -13.62
C GLU A 24 5.64 -0.16 -12.87
N VAL A 25 5.17 0.75 -12.01
CA VAL A 25 3.90 0.60 -11.29
C VAL A 25 2.71 0.61 -12.24
N THR A 26 2.71 1.49 -13.23
CA THR A 26 1.64 1.59 -14.23
C THR A 26 1.59 0.33 -15.09
N ALA A 27 2.75 -0.13 -15.56
CA ALA A 27 2.88 -1.38 -16.32
C ALA A 27 2.43 -2.60 -15.52
N PHE A 28 2.68 -2.61 -14.21
CA PHE A 28 2.17 -3.64 -13.31
C PHE A 28 0.66 -3.50 -13.07
N TYR A 29 0.13 -2.30 -12.84
CA TYR A 29 -1.26 -2.12 -12.46
C TYR A 29 -2.24 -2.36 -13.61
N GLN A 30 -1.91 -1.97 -14.84
CA GLN A 30 -2.81 -2.13 -15.99
C GLN A 30 -3.38 -3.55 -16.18
N PRO A 31 -2.57 -4.63 -16.18
CA PRO A 31 -3.10 -5.99 -16.26
C PRO A 31 -3.79 -6.47 -14.98
N HIS A 32 -3.50 -5.86 -13.82
CA HIS A 32 -3.99 -6.31 -12.51
C HIS A 32 -5.10 -5.41 -11.92
N GLN A 33 -5.63 -4.46 -12.69
CA GLN A 33 -6.65 -3.51 -12.24
C GLN A 33 -7.99 -4.16 -11.85
N ASN A 34 -8.24 -5.39 -12.32
CA ASN A 34 -9.45 -6.16 -12.02
C ASN A 34 -9.28 -7.14 -10.85
N LEU A 35 -8.09 -7.21 -10.23
CA LEU A 35 -7.87 -8.10 -9.09
C LEU A 35 -8.67 -7.60 -7.88
N GLN A 36 -9.59 -8.43 -7.39
CA GLN A 36 -10.38 -8.14 -6.19
C GLN A 36 -9.99 -9.03 -5.01
N ASP A 37 -9.45 -10.22 -5.31
CA ASP A 37 -9.04 -11.19 -4.30
C ASP A 37 -7.75 -10.79 -3.61
N ASP A 38 -7.80 -10.73 -2.28
CA ASP A 38 -6.68 -10.30 -1.44
C ASP A 38 -5.43 -11.18 -1.67
N ASP A 39 -5.60 -12.49 -1.86
CA ASP A 39 -4.51 -13.44 -2.11
C ASP A 39 -3.93 -13.29 -3.52
N GLU A 40 -4.77 -13.08 -4.54
CA GLU A 40 -4.29 -12.88 -5.92
C GLU A 40 -3.47 -11.60 -6.05
N ILE A 41 -3.88 -10.53 -5.37
CA ILE A 41 -3.14 -9.27 -5.35
C ILE A 41 -1.74 -9.47 -4.77
N VAL A 42 -1.65 -10.17 -3.63
CA VAL A 42 -0.36 -10.46 -2.99
C VAL A 42 0.51 -11.33 -3.88
N ILE A 43 -0.06 -12.38 -4.48
CA ILE A 43 0.65 -13.27 -5.40
C ILE A 43 1.15 -12.49 -6.62
N ALA A 44 0.35 -11.59 -7.19
CA ALA A 44 0.75 -10.76 -8.32
C ALA A 44 1.93 -9.85 -7.95
N ILE A 45 1.87 -9.19 -6.78
CA ILE A 45 2.96 -8.33 -6.27
C ILE A 45 4.24 -9.15 -6.05
N GLU A 46 4.14 -10.28 -5.35
CA GLU A 46 5.31 -11.12 -5.06
C GLU A 46 5.91 -11.72 -6.33
N THR A 47 5.07 -12.16 -7.27
CA THR A 47 5.50 -12.68 -8.58
C THR A 47 6.20 -11.60 -9.39
N TRP A 48 5.66 -10.38 -9.38
CA TRP A 48 6.23 -9.25 -10.08
C TRP A 48 7.59 -8.84 -9.50
N LEU A 49 7.72 -8.82 -8.17
CA LEU A 49 8.96 -8.49 -7.46
C LEU A 49 10.04 -9.59 -7.56
N LYS A 50 9.65 -10.86 -7.73
CA LYS A 50 10.57 -11.98 -7.93
C LYS A 50 11.34 -11.91 -9.25
N HIS A 51 10.96 -11.04 -10.17
CA HIS A 51 11.69 -10.84 -11.42
C HIS A 51 13.13 -10.34 -11.13
N PRO A 52 14.17 -10.93 -11.75
CA PRO A 52 15.57 -10.60 -11.43
C PRO A 52 15.94 -9.13 -11.66
N SER A 53 15.33 -8.48 -12.66
CA SER A 53 15.50 -7.04 -12.90
C SER A 53 14.99 -6.15 -11.75
N ARG A 54 14.20 -6.72 -10.83
CA ARG A 54 13.51 -6.05 -9.72
C ARG A 54 14.00 -6.52 -8.35
N SER A 55 15.10 -7.28 -8.27
CA SER A 55 15.67 -7.77 -7.01
C SER A 55 15.96 -6.65 -6.00
N LYS A 56 16.32 -5.44 -6.48
CA LYS A 56 16.47 -4.25 -5.61
C LYS A 56 15.17 -3.82 -4.93
N PHE A 57 14.04 -3.95 -5.62
CA PHE A 57 12.71 -3.66 -5.09
C PHE A 57 12.28 -4.76 -4.13
N LEU A 58 12.58 -6.02 -4.46
CA LEU A 58 12.31 -7.16 -3.59
C LEU A 58 13.00 -7.02 -2.23
N ALA A 59 14.27 -6.63 -2.19
CA ALA A 59 15.00 -6.41 -0.94
C ALA A 59 14.34 -5.32 -0.08
N SER A 60 14.01 -4.18 -0.70
CA SER A 60 13.33 -3.06 -0.01
C SER A 60 11.92 -3.44 0.46
N TYR A 61 11.21 -4.25 -0.34
CA TYR A 61 9.88 -4.77 -0.02
C TYR A 61 9.94 -5.70 1.19
N GLN A 62 10.88 -6.63 1.21
CA GLN A 62 11.08 -7.56 2.32
C GLN A 62 11.45 -6.83 3.60
N GLU A 63 12.34 -5.83 3.54
CA GLU A 63 12.69 -5.00 4.69
C GLU A 63 11.47 -4.27 5.26
N LYS A 64 10.66 -3.62 4.40
CA LYS A 64 9.42 -2.96 4.83
C LYS A 64 8.39 -3.95 5.36
N LEU A 65 8.24 -5.11 4.71
CA LEU A 65 7.34 -6.17 5.14
C LEU A 65 7.74 -6.70 6.53
N GLU A 66 9.03 -6.93 6.75
CA GLU A 66 9.55 -7.29 8.06
C GLU A 66 9.34 -6.18 9.07
N ARG A 67 9.52 -4.90 8.71
CA ARG A 67 9.24 -3.77 9.60
C ARG A 67 7.75 -3.68 9.96
N LEU A 68 6.83 -3.92 9.02
CA LEU A 68 5.40 -3.95 9.31
C LEU A 68 5.01 -5.17 10.16
N ARG A 69 5.70 -6.30 9.98
CA ARG A 69 5.50 -7.52 10.78
C ARG A 69 6.09 -7.37 12.18
N LYS A 70 7.30 -6.80 12.30
CA LYS A 70 8.03 -6.55 13.56
C LYS A 70 7.49 -5.33 14.30
N GLY A 71 6.99 -4.32 13.59
CA GLY A 71 6.37 -3.10 14.16
C GLY A 71 5.00 -3.35 14.80
N SER A 72 4.45 -4.56 14.69
CA SER A 72 3.40 -5.03 15.59
C SER A 72 3.93 -5.38 17.00
N SER A 73 5.25 -5.50 17.16
CA SER A 73 5.95 -5.30 18.43
C SER A 73 6.45 -3.87 18.47
N VAL A 74 5.62 -3.01 19.04
CA VAL A 74 6.02 -1.72 19.60
C VAL A 74 7.36 -1.91 20.33
N PRO A 75 8.41 -1.10 20.07
CA PRO A 75 9.43 -0.94 21.09
C PRO A 75 8.73 -0.29 22.28
N THR A 76 8.33 -1.13 23.23
CA THR A 76 7.98 -0.76 24.60
C THR A 76 9.16 0.03 25.15
N ARG A 77 9.06 1.34 25.06
CA ARG A 77 9.95 2.28 25.72
C ARG A 77 9.19 3.59 25.86
N GLU A 78 8.89 4.14 27.02
CA GLU A 78 9.03 3.80 28.43
C GLU A 78 7.96 4.71 29.10
N THR A 79 7.23 4.18 30.08
CA THR A 79 6.67 4.91 31.25
C THR A 79 5.72 6.11 31.04
N ILE A 80 4.41 5.88 31.20
CA ILE A 80 3.49 6.87 31.79
C ILE A 80 2.50 6.13 32.72
N PRO A 81 2.55 6.29 34.05
CA PRO A 81 1.48 5.85 34.94
C PRO A 81 0.37 6.91 34.88
N GLY A 82 -0.47 6.82 33.86
CA GLY A 82 -1.52 7.80 33.62
C GLY A 82 -2.68 7.17 32.88
N ASN A 83 -3.73 6.88 33.64
CA ASN A 83 -5.05 6.44 33.22
C ASN A 83 -5.55 7.15 31.95
N VAL A 84 -5.21 6.66 30.75
CA VAL A 84 -5.79 7.12 29.49
C VAL A 84 -6.80 6.08 29.02
N LYS A 85 -8.08 6.39 29.24
CA LYS A 85 -9.20 5.70 28.61
C LYS A 85 -8.92 5.56 27.12
N SER A 86 -8.72 4.31 26.69
CA SER A 86 -8.55 3.94 25.29
C SER A 86 -9.79 4.40 24.52
N THR A 87 -9.68 5.56 23.86
CA THR A 87 -10.72 6.06 22.96
C THR A 87 -10.49 5.40 21.62
N THR A 88 -10.65 4.07 21.59
CA THR A 88 -10.62 3.30 20.36
C THR A 88 -11.86 3.75 19.59
N LYS A 89 -11.70 4.66 18.63
CA LYS A 89 -12.78 5.05 17.71
C LYS A 89 -13.31 3.76 17.07
N PRO A 90 -14.54 3.32 17.35
CA PRO A 90 -15.12 2.20 16.64
C PRO A 90 -15.55 2.72 15.24
N ASN A 91 -15.48 1.86 14.24
CA ASN A 91 -15.97 2.11 12.87
C ASN A 91 -15.13 3.02 11.97
N GLN A 92 -13.81 2.82 11.87
CA GLN A 92 -13.22 2.94 10.53
C GLN A 92 -13.32 1.57 9.85
N PRO A 93 -13.95 1.44 8.67
CA PRO A 93 -13.80 0.23 7.89
C PRO A 93 -12.31 0.06 7.65
N SER A 94 -11.75 -1.04 8.13
CA SER A 94 -10.38 -1.40 7.75
C SER A 94 -10.40 -1.53 6.23
N ALA A 95 -9.66 -0.67 5.54
CA ALA A 95 -9.54 -0.76 4.09
C ALA A 95 -9.08 -2.19 3.74
N THR A 96 -9.82 -2.85 2.86
CA THR A 96 -9.50 -4.20 2.38
C THR A 96 -8.19 -4.19 1.59
N VAL A 97 -7.56 -5.35 1.39
CA VAL A 97 -6.28 -5.42 0.67
C VAL A 97 -6.46 -4.90 -0.75
N SER A 98 -7.55 -5.29 -1.42
CA SER A 98 -7.98 -4.73 -2.70
C SER A 98 -8.08 -3.20 -2.68
N GLN A 99 -8.80 -2.62 -1.72
CA GLN A 99 -8.89 -1.15 -1.63
C GLN A 99 -7.53 -0.47 -1.43
N LEU A 100 -6.68 -1.03 -0.55
CA LEU A 100 -5.34 -0.49 -0.32
C LEU A 100 -4.49 -0.54 -1.59
N PHE A 101 -4.61 -1.63 -2.35
CA PHE A 101 -3.90 -1.82 -3.60
C PHE A 101 -4.36 -0.80 -4.65
N HIS A 102 -5.65 -0.79 -4.98
CA HIS A 102 -6.20 0.13 -5.99
C HIS A 102 -5.96 1.59 -5.64
N ASN A 103 -6.18 2.00 -4.39
CA ASN A 103 -6.00 3.40 -3.99
C ASN A 103 -4.57 3.88 -4.20
N ALA A 104 -3.57 3.06 -3.86
CA ALA A 104 -2.17 3.42 -4.07
C ALA A 104 -1.79 3.44 -5.54
N MET A 105 -2.24 2.44 -6.32
CA MET A 105 -1.97 2.41 -7.75
C MET A 105 -2.63 3.57 -8.49
N ILE A 106 -3.89 3.89 -8.18
CA ILE A 106 -4.62 5.04 -8.74
C ILE A 106 -3.91 6.34 -8.39
N LYS A 107 -3.54 6.55 -7.12
CA LYS A 107 -2.82 7.76 -6.69
C LYS A 107 -1.55 8.01 -7.49
N VAL A 108 -0.82 6.95 -7.83
CA VAL A 108 0.45 7.02 -8.53
C VAL A 108 0.24 7.16 -10.03
N THR A 109 -0.66 6.37 -10.62
CA THR A 109 -0.97 6.43 -12.05
C THR A 109 -1.67 7.73 -12.46
N GLN A 110 -2.54 8.28 -11.61
CA GLN A 110 -3.24 9.54 -11.86
C GLN A 110 -2.42 10.80 -11.53
N SER A 111 -1.33 10.70 -10.76
CA SER A 111 -0.47 11.87 -10.49
C SER A 111 0.14 12.47 -11.77
N ASN A 112 0.19 11.73 -12.89
CA ASN A 112 0.62 12.28 -14.19
C ASN A 112 -0.51 12.97 -14.99
N ASN A 113 -1.76 12.89 -14.54
CA ASN A 113 -2.89 13.61 -15.13
C ASN A 113 -3.30 14.83 -14.29
N SER A 114 -2.40 15.30 -13.42
CA SER A 114 -2.52 16.64 -12.80
C SER A 114 -1.88 17.71 -13.69
N GLY A 115 -2.14 17.61 -14.99
CA GLY A 115 -2.35 18.76 -15.83
C GLY A 115 -3.84 18.77 -16.19
N ASN A 116 -4.58 19.72 -15.62
CA ASN A 116 -5.91 20.18 -16.03
C ASN A 116 -7.15 19.70 -15.21
N SER A 117 -7.65 20.65 -14.41
CA SER A 117 -9.07 20.99 -14.27
C SER A 117 -9.96 20.15 -13.36
N GLN A 118 -10.05 20.64 -12.12
CA GLN A 118 -11.32 20.98 -11.46
C GLN A 118 -12.42 21.31 -12.49
N SER A 119 -13.22 20.32 -12.87
CA SER A 119 -14.43 20.52 -13.68
C SER A 119 -15.60 20.14 -12.80
N SER A 120 -16.19 21.17 -12.21
CA SER A 120 -17.46 21.11 -11.48
C SER A 120 -18.53 20.39 -12.33
N PRO A 121 -19.47 19.65 -11.70
CA PRO A 121 -20.52 18.96 -12.44
C PRO A 121 -21.40 19.98 -13.17
N PRO A 122 -21.79 19.75 -14.43
CA PRO A 122 -22.82 20.56 -15.07
C PRO A 122 -24.15 20.21 -14.42
N LYS A 123 -24.82 21.22 -13.87
CA LYS A 123 -26.17 21.10 -13.30
C LYS A 123 -27.16 21.71 -14.30
N PRO A 124 -28.18 20.97 -14.78
CA PRO A 124 -29.41 21.56 -15.29
C PRO A 124 -30.29 22.06 -14.14
#